data_AF-A0A950GAC9-F1
#
_entry.id   AF-A0A950GAC9-F1
#
_cell.length_a   1.000
_cell.length_b   1.000
_cell.length_c   1.000
_cell.angle_alpha   90.00
_cell.angle_beta   90.00
_cell.angle_gamma   90.00
#
_symmetry.space_group_name_H-M   'P 1'
#
loop_
_entity.id
_entity.type
_entity.pdbx_description
1 polymer ?
#
loop_
_entity_poly.entity_id
_entity_poly.type
_entity_poly.pdbx_seq_one_letter_code
_entity_poly.pdbx_strand_id
1 'polypeptide(L)'
;DALEEGTHERVPLQWALTQTNLGLALSRLGERESGGERLREAVEACRDALKERTRERVPLQWATTQNNLGLALLTLGEREPGTERLLEAVEAYRDALKEGTRERVPLQWAMTQSNLGNALSRLGERETGTERLLEAVEACRNALEERTRERVPLDWAMAQDNLGGALRRLGERETGTERLLEAVEAYRDALEERTRERVPLDWAMSTGDQGVALMLIAERIRDATLAEAAVAQIEVALVTTREGDFASAAAFYEERLHLARTRLDRLTDR
;
A
#
# COMPACT_ATOMS: atom_id res chain seq x y z
N ASP A 1 -10.35 34.42 -31.48
CA ASP A 1 -10.51 33.00 -31.84
C ASP A 1 -9.45 32.13 -31.17
N ALA A 2 -8.19 32.01 -31.63
CA ALA A 2 -7.18 31.13 -30.98
C ALA A 2 -6.82 31.51 -29.52
N LEU A 3 -6.88 32.80 -29.16
CA LEU A 3 -6.67 33.25 -27.78
C LEU A 3 -7.89 32.97 -26.88
N GLU A 4 -9.10 32.98 -27.44
CA GLU A 4 -10.35 32.70 -26.71
C GLU A 4 -10.53 31.19 -26.48
N GLU A 5 -10.24 30.36 -27.49
CA GLU A 5 -10.14 28.89 -27.35
C GLU A 5 -9.08 28.52 -26.31
N GLY A 6 -7.88 29.12 -26.39
CA GLY A 6 -6.82 28.88 -25.42
C GLY A 6 -7.17 29.30 -23.98
N THR A 7 -7.96 30.35 -23.79
CA THR A 7 -8.49 30.72 -22.46
C THR A 7 -9.63 29.82 -22.00
N HIS A 8 -10.55 29.44 -22.90
CA HIS A 8 -11.68 28.58 -22.58
C HIS A 8 -11.24 27.15 -22.29
N GLU A 9 -10.13 26.66 -22.86
CA GLU A 9 -9.53 25.37 -22.53
C GLU A 9 -8.65 25.42 -21.28
N ARG A 10 -8.02 26.57 -20.98
CA ARG A 10 -7.16 26.73 -19.80
C ARG A 10 -7.95 26.70 -18.49
N VAL A 11 -9.14 27.29 -18.45
CA VAL A 11 -9.96 27.36 -17.22
C VAL A 11 -10.41 25.97 -16.74
N PRO A 12 -10.96 25.08 -17.59
CA PRO A 12 -11.30 23.70 -17.21
C PRO A 12 -10.10 22.86 -16.77
N LEU A 13 -8.93 23.03 -17.40
CA LEU A 13 -7.71 22.30 -17.01
C LEU A 13 -7.14 22.78 -15.67
N GLN A 14 -7.19 24.08 -15.40
CA GLN A 14 -6.81 24.66 -14.10
C GLN A 14 -7.80 24.26 -12.99
N TRP A 15 -9.09 24.21 -13.30
CA TRP A 15 -10.10 23.68 -12.39
C TRP A 15 -9.84 22.21 -12.07
N ALA A 16 -9.55 21.37 -13.08
CA ALA A 16 -9.22 19.97 -12.86
C ALA A 16 -7.89 19.76 -12.09
N LEU A 17 -6.93 20.69 -12.19
CA LEU A 17 -5.72 20.71 -11.34
C LEU A 17 -6.11 20.93 -9.88
N THR A 18 -7.02 21.87 -9.66
CA THR A 18 -7.54 22.20 -8.33
C THR A 18 -8.28 21.00 -7.73
N GLN A 19 -9.13 20.33 -8.52
CA GLN A 19 -9.84 19.12 -8.10
C GLN A 19 -8.90 17.95 -7.79
N THR A 20 -7.82 17.79 -8.56
CA THR A 20 -6.82 16.73 -8.32
C THR A 20 -6.03 16.97 -7.03
N ASN A 21 -5.65 18.22 -6.76
CA ASN A 21 -4.98 18.60 -5.52
C ASN A 21 -5.93 18.53 -4.32
N LEU A 22 -7.20 18.87 -4.52
CA LEU A 22 -8.27 18.69 -3.54
C LEU A 22 -8.48 17.21 -3.22
N GLY A 23 -8.56 16.33 -4.23
CA GLY A 23 -8.64 14.88 -4.04
C GLY A 23 -7.47 14.32 -3.23
N LEU A 24 -6.23 14.73 -3.53
CA LEU A 24 -5.06 14.33 -2.75
C LEU A 24 -5.09 14.86 -1.29
N ALA A 25 -5.52 16.11 -1.10
CA ALA A 25 -5.65 16.71 0.22
C ALA A 25 -6.76 16.03 1.04
N LEU A 26 -7.90 15.73 0.41
CA LEU A 26 -9.03 15.02 1.00
C LEU A 26 -8.71 13.55 1.28
N SER A 27 -7.88 12.89 0.48
CA SER A 27 -7.36 11.55 0.80
C SER A 27 -6.49 11.59 2.05
N ARG A 28 -5.56 12.54 2.16
CA ARG A 28 -4.69 12.71 3.34
C ARG A 28 -5.45 13.12 4.61
N LEU A 29 -6.50 13.92 4.46
CA LEU A 29 -7.41 14.28 5.56
C LEU A 29 -8.30 13.08 5.93
N GLY A 30 -8.85 12.41 4.93
CA GLY A 30 -9.64 11.20 5.05
C GLY A 30 -8.87 10.11 5.78
N GLU A 31 -7.60 9.87 5.45
CA GLU A 31 -6.69 8.93 6.14
C GLU A 31 -6.65 9.15 7.66
N ARG A 32 -6.82 10.40 8.13
CA ARG A 32 -6.80 10.79 9.55
C ARG A 32 -8.18 10.86 10.20
N GLU A 33 -9.23 11.02 9.41
CA GLU A 33 -10.62 11.11 9.89
C GLU A 33 -11.35 9.77 9.76
N SER A 34 -12.09 9.37 10.79
CA SER A 34 -12.79 8.08 10.84
C SER A 34 -13.96 7.98 9.84
N GLY A 35 -14.48 9.13 9.38
CA GLY A 35 -15.63 9.19 8.46
C GLY A 35 -15.18 9.16 7.00
N GLY A 36 -15.51 8.11 6.25
CA GLY A 36 -15.22 7.96 4.81
C GLY A 36 -15.90 8.99 3.89
N GLU A 37 -16.51 10.04 4.41
CA GLU A 37 -17.17 11.11 3.65
C GLU A 37 -16.16 11.91 2.82
N ARG A 38 -15.05 12.36 3.42
CA ARG A 38 -13.98 13.07 2.68
C ARG A 38 -13.36 12.22 1.57
N LEU A 39 -13.25 10.91 1.77
CA LEU A 39 -12.77 9.99 0.75
C LEU A 39 -13.76 9.86 -0.42
N ARG A 40 -15.06 9.85 -0.13
CA ARG A 40 -16.10 9.87 -1.17
C ARG A 40 -16.08 11.19 -1.96
N GLU A 41 -15.94 12.33 -1.27
CA GLU A 41 -15.73 13.63 -1.93
C GLU A 41 -14.48 13.63 -2.82
N ALA A 42 -13.37 13.03 -2.36
CA ALA A 42 -12.14 12.91 -3.16
C ALA A 42 -12.35 12.08 -4.44
N VAL A 43 -13.09 10.97 -4.32
CA VAL A 43 -13.46 10.11 -5.46
C VAL A 43 -14.31 10.88 -6.46
N GLU A 44 -15.33 11.61 -5.99
CA GLU A 44 -16.20 12.44 -6.84
C GLU A 44 -15.41 13.55 -7.55
N ALA A 45 -14.56 14.28 -6.81
CA ALA A 45 -13.69 15.32 -7.38
C ALA A 45 -12.76 14.77 -8.47
N CYS A 46 -12.16 13.59 -8.27
CA CYS A 46 -11.33 12.96 -9.28
C CYS A 46 -12.14 12.53 -10.52
N ARG A 47 -13.32 11.93 -10.33
CA ARG A 47 -14.21 11.57 -11.43
C ARG A 47 -14.67 12.78 -12.24
N ASP A 48 -14.97 13.89 -11.56
CA ASP A 48 -15.32 15.14 -12.20
C ASP A 48 -14.13 15.74 -12.97
N ALA A 49 -12.93 15.70 -12.41
CA ALA A 49 -11.72 16.10 -13.13
C ALA A 49 -11.47 15.26 -14.39
N LEU A 50 -11.78 13.96 -14.37
CA LEU A 50 -11.65 13.06 -15.53
C LEU A 50 -12.64 13.36 -16.67
N LYS A 51 -13.76 14.06 -16.40
CA LYS A 51 -14.67 14.54 -17.46
C LYS A 51 -13.99 15.59 -18.34
N GLU A 52 -13.18 16.45 -17.74
CA GLU A 52 -12.45 17.51 -18.46
C GLU A 52 -11.08 17.02 -18.97
N ARG A 53 -10.39 16.22 -18.15
CA ARG A 53 -9.09 15.63 -18.46
C ARG A 53 -9.25 14.28 -19.11
N THR A 54 -9.67 14.26 -20.36
CA THR A 54 -9.75 13.02 -21.13
C THR A 54 -8.35 12.51 -21.52
N ARG A 55 -8.23 11.21 -21.75
CA ARG A 55 -6.99 10.57 -22.23
C ARG A 55 -6.44 11.21 -23.50
N GLU A 56 -7.31 11.62 -24.42
CA GLU A 56 -6.95 12.18 -25.73
C GLU A 56 -6.41 13.61 -25.63
N ARG A 57 -7.00 14.43 -24.75
CA ARG A 57 -6.64 15.86 -24.59
C ARG A 57 -5.36 16.06 -23.80
N VAL A 58 -5.24 15.39 -22.65
CA VAL A 58 -4.16 15.60 -21.69
C VAL A 58 -3.70 14.28 -21.06
N PRO A 59 -3.12 13.35 -21.85
CA PRO A 59 -2.91 11.95 -21.46
C PRO A 59 -2.17 11.76 -20.12
N LEU A 60 -1.11 12.52 -19.87
CA LEU A 60 -0.36 12.42 -18.62
C LEU A 60 -1.14 12.97 -17.43
N GLN A 61 -1.93 14.03 -17.61
CA GLN A 61 -2.75 14.60 -16.53
C GLN A 61 -3.95 13.70 -16.23
N TRP A 62 -4.55 13.08 -17.25
CA TRP A 62 -5.54 12.03 -17.09
C TRP A 62 -4.96 10.86 -16.28
N ALA A 63 -3.76 10.38 -16.61
CA ALA A 63 -3.09 9.33 -15.85
C ALA A 63 -2.84 9.71 -14.39
N THR A 64 -2.36 10.92 -14.13
CA THR A 64 -2.18 11.41 -12.75
C THR A 64 -3.51 11.45 -12.00
N THR A 65 -4.59 11.93 -12.64
CA THR A 65 -5.92 11.94 -12.01
C THR A 65 -6.45 10.52 -11.76
N GLN A 66 -6.21 9.58 -12.68
CA GLN A 66 -6.55 8.16 -12.49
C GLN A 66 -5.78 7.55 -11.31
N ASN A 67 -4.49 7.83 -11.17
CA ASN A 67 -3.71 7.38 -10.02
C ASN A 67 -4.27 7.94 -8.70
N ASN A 68 -4.69 9.21 -8.68
CA ASN A 68 -5.27 9.82 -7.48
C ASN A 68 -6.66 9.27 -7.16
N LEU A 69 -7.47 8.98 -8.19
CA LEU A 69 -8.74 8.27 -8.04
C LEU A 69 -8.51 6.89 -7.41
N GLY A 70 -7.52 6.15 -7.93
CA GLY A 70 -7.12 4.85 -7.39
C GLY A 70 -6.72 4.92 -5.91
N LEU A 71 -6.00 5.96 -5.50
CA LEU A 71 -5.60 6.17 -4.10
C LEU A 71 -6.81 6.39 -3.21
N ALA A 72 -7.71 7.30 -3.59
CA ALA A 72 -8.92 7.58 -2.82
C ALA A 72 -9.83 6.34 -2.70
N LEU A 73 -9.98 5.59 -3.79
CA LEU A 73 -10.74 4.34 -3.81
C LEU A 73 -10.10 3.24 -2.97
N LEU A 74 -8.77 3.12 -2.97
CA LEU A 74 -8.05 2.17 -2.14
C LEU A 74 -8.32 2.44 -0.65
N THR A 75 -8.08 3.67 -0.20
CA THR A 75 -8.29 4.06 1.21
C THR A 75 -9.76 3.90 1.62
N LEU A 76 -10.70 4.22 0.73
CA LEU A 76 -12.13 4.00 0.99
C LEU A 76 -12.45 2.50 1.06
N GLY A 77 -11.91 1.71 0.14
CA GLY A 77 -12.06 0.27 0.09
C GLY A 77 -11.51 -0.44 1.31
N GLU A 78 -10.39 0.02 1.88
CA GLU A 78 -9.84 -0.51 3.13
C GLU A 78 -10.80 -0.35 4.32
N ARG A 79 -11.66 0.68 4.30
CA ARG A 79 -12.63 0.98 5.37
C ARG A 79 -14.00 0.35 5.15
N GLU A 80 -14.41 0.24 3.90
CA GLU A 80 -15.70 -0.34 3.52
C GLU A 80 -15.61 -1.87 3.41
N PRO A 81 -16.66 -2.61 3.81
CA PRO A 81 -16.75 -4.04 3.51
C PRO A 81 -16.91 -4.25 1.99
N GLY A 82 -16.52 -5.44 1.51
CA GLY A 82 -16.67 -5.81 0.09
C GLY A 82 -15.38 -5.71 -0.71
N THR A 83 -15.47 -5.71 -2.04
CA THR A 83 -14.30 -5.66 -2.94
C THR A 83 -14.41 -4.62 -4.04
N GLU A 84 -15.58 -4.00 -4.17
CA GLU A 84 -15.98 -3.13 -5.26
C GLU A 84 -15.02 -1.93 -5.38
N ARG A 85 -14.77 -1.22 -4.28
CA ARG A 85 -13.83 -0.09 -4.26
C ARG A 85 -12.40 -0.47 -4.58
N LEU A 86 -11.96 -1.64 -4.13
CA LEU A 86 -10.61 -2.14 -4.40
C LEU A 86 -10.45 -2.51 -5.88
N LEU A 87 -11.48 -3.13 -6.47
CA LEU A 87 -11.54 -3.40 -7.90
C LEU A 87 -11.50 -2.10 -8.73
N GLU A 88 -12.30 -1.10 -8.35
CA GLU A 88 -12.25 0.21 -9.01
C GLU A 88 -10.87 0.87 -8.87
N ALA A 89 -10.20 0.74 -7.71
CA ALA A 89 -8.85 1.26 -7.51
C ALA A 89 -7.82 0.60 -8.45
N VAL A 90 -7.88 -0.74 -8.56
CA VAL A 90 -7.02 -1.52 -9.47
C VAL A 90 -7.22 -1.06 -10.91
N GLU A 91 -8.46 -0.88 -11.36
CA GLU A 91 -8.75 -0.40 -12.72
C GLU A 91 -8.23 1.03 -12.95
N ALA A 92 -8.40 1.93 -11.97
CA ALA A 92 -7.87 3.30 -12.08
C ALA A 92 -6.34 3.32 -12.18
N TYR A 93 -5.62 2.48 -11.41
CA TYR A 93 -4.17 2.37 -11.53
C TYR A 93 -3.74 1.75 -12.87
N ARG A 94 -4.43 0.72 -13.35
CA ARG A 94 -4.17 0.15 -14.69
C ARG A 94 -4.40 1.18 -15.80
N ASP A 95 -5.44 2.00 -15.67
CA ASP A 95 -5.68 3.12 -16.58
C ASP A 95 -4.54 4.13 -16.55
N ALA A 96 -4.09 4.54 -15.36
CA ALA A 96 -2.95 5.44 -15.22
C ALA A 96 -1.69 4.89 -15.92
N LEU A 97 -1.41 3.60 -15.80
CA LEU A 97 -0.26 2.94 -16.43
C LEU A 97 -0.32 2.89 -17.97
N LYS A 98 -1.49 3.09 -18.59
CA LYS A 98 -1.61 3.16 -20.07
C LYS A 98 -0.88 4.37 -20.66
N GLU A 99 -0.83 5.48 -19.93
CA GLU A 99 -0.19 6.71 -20.38
C GLU A 99 1.05 7.07 -19.56
N GLY A 100 1.03 6.79 -18.26
CA GLY A 100 2.18 6.92 -17.37
C GLY A 100 3.13 5.73 -17.49
N THR A 101 3.80 5.58 -18.63
CA THR A 101 4.72 4.45 -18.88
C THR A 101 6.09 4.68 -18.25
N ARG A 102 6.86 3.58 -18.11
CA ARG A 102 8.22 3.59 -17.57
C ARG A 102 9.14 4.54 -18.34
N GLU A 103 9.01 4.60 -19.66
CA GLU A 103 9.86 5.40 -20.54
C GLU A 103 9.54 6.90 -20.45
N ARG A 104 8.26 7.25 -20.24
CA ARG A 104 7.80 8.64 -20.24
C ARG A 104 7.99 9.30 -18.89
N VAL A 105 7.62 8.59 -17.82
CA VAL A 105 7.55 9.13 -16.45
C VAL A 105 7.97 8.06 -15.42
N PRO A 106 9.23 7.59 -15.44
CA PRO A 106 9.67 6.38 -14.73
C PRO A 106 9.32 6.34 -13.23
N LEU A 107 9.52 7.44 -12.50
CA LEU A 107 9.19 7.51 -11.07
C LEU A 107 7.68 7.50 -10.80
N GLN A 108 6.89 8.15 -11.66
CA GLN A 108 5.43 8.13 -11.53
C GLN A 108 4.87 6.76 -11.90
N TRP A 109 5.39 6.13 -12.95
CA TRP A 109 5.08 4.75 -13.30
C TRP A 109 5.35 3.81 -12.13
N ALA A 110 6.54 3.92 -11.50
CA ALA A 110 6.90 3.10 -10.35
C ALA A 110 6.01 3.35 -9.13
N MET A 111 5.63 4.61 -8.88
CA MET A 111 4.66 4.95 -7.85
C MET A 111 3.30 4.28 -8.11
N THR A 112 2.78 4.38 -9.33
CA THR A 112 1.52 3.75 -9.71
C THR A 112 1.61 2.23 -9.62
N GLN A 113 2.74 1.61 -9.98
CA GLN A 113 2.99 0.18 -9.79
C GLN A 113 2.98 -0.23 -8.31
N SER A 114 3.64 0.52 -7.42
CA SER A 114 3.57 0.24 -5.97
C SER A 114 2.14 0.36 -5.42
N ASN A 115 1.38 1.34 -5.89
CA ASN A 115 0.00 1.55 -5.46
C ASN A 115 -0.93 0.45 -5.98
N LEU A 116 -0.75 0.03 -7.24
CA LEU A 116 -1.42 -1.12 -7.83
C LEU A 116 -1.11 -2.39 -7.02
N GLY A 117 0.15 -2.62 -6.67
CA GLY A 117 0.57 -3.74 -5.83
C GLY A 117 -0.13 -3.77 -4.48
N ASN A 118 -0.24 -2.62 -3.80
CA ASN A 118 -0.98 -2.52 -2.55
C ASN A 118 -2.48 -2.84 -2.74
N ALA A 119 -3.13 -2.22 -3.74
CA ALA A 119 -4.55 -2.46 -4.00
C ALA A 119 -4.85 -3.93 -4.33
N LEU A 120 -4.01 -4.55 -5.15
CA LEU A 120 -4.10 -5.98 -5.46
C LEU A 120 -3.85 -6.86 -4.24
N SER A 121 -2.92 -6.48 -3.35
CA SER A 121 -2.67 -7.19 -2.10
C SER A 121 -3.88 -7.12 -1.16
N ARG A 122 -4.53 -5.96 -1.05
CA ARG A 122 -5.76 -5.77 -0.23
C ARG A 122 -6.95 -6.51 -0.81
N LEU A 123 -7.10 -6.49 -2.13
CA LEU A 123 -8.13 -7.26 -2.82
C LEU A 123 -7.90 -8.76 -2.63
N GLY A 124 -6.66 -9.20 -2.86
CA GLY A 124 -6.24 -10.57 -2.68
C GLY A 124 -6.52 -11.08 -1.27
N GLU A 125 -6.28 -10.26 -0.22
CA GLU A 125 -6.62 -10.58 1.17
C GLU A 125 -8.11 -10.91 1.39
N ARG A 126 -9.01 -10.25 0.65
CA ARG A 126 -10.47 -10.47 0.73
C ARG A 126 -10.96 -11.62 -0.15
N GLU A 127 -10.20 -11.97 -1.17
CA GLU A 127 -10.47 -13.10 -2.07
C GLU A 127 -9.76 -14.39 -1.60
N THR A 128 -10.14 -15.53 -2.15
CA THR A 128 -9.56 -16.84 -1.78
C THR A 128 -8.38 -17.26 -2.68
N GLY A 129 -8.33 -16.78 -3.92
CA GLY A 129 -7.34 -17.17 -4.94
C GLY A 129 -5.97 -16.49 -4.79
N THR A 130 -4.92 -17.05 -5.38
CA THR A 130 -3.55 -16.48 -5.27
C THR A 130 -3.22 -15.49 -6.39
N GLU A 131 -4.07 -15.39 -7.42
CA GLU A 131 -3.83 -14.66 -8.65
C GLU A 131 -3.59 -13.17 -8.38
N ARG A 132 -4.41 -12.54 -7.54
CA ARG A 132 -4.23 -11.13 -7.15
C ARG A 132 -2.96 -10.88 -6.35
N LEU A 133 -2.56 -11.83 -5.51
CA LEU A 133 -1.35 -11.71 -4.71
C LEU A 133 -0.09 -11.88 -5.57
N LEU A 134 -0.13 -12.78 -6.55
CA LEU A 134 0.94 -12.92 -7.55
C LEU A 134 1.10 -11.64 -8.38
N GLU A 135 -0.01 -11.07 -8.84
CA GLU A 135 -0.02 -9.79 -9.56
C GLU A 135 0.49 -8.64 -8.67
N ALA A 136 0.15 -8.63 -7.38
CA ALA A 136 0.65 -7.66 -6.41
C ALA A 136 2.18 -7.71 -6.25
N VAL A 137 2.73 -8.93 -6.16
CA VAL A 137 4.18 -9.15 -6.08
C VAL A 137 4.88 -8.64 -7.34
N GLU A 138 4.33 -8.91 -8.53
CA GLU A 138 4.88 -8.42 -9.80
C GLU A 138 4.87 -6.89 -9.86
N ALA A 139 3.75 -6.25 -9.51
CA ALA A 139 3.64 -4.80 -9.49
C ALA A 139 4.63 -4.15 -8.50
N CYS A 140 4.84 -4.72 -7.32
CA CYS A 140 5.83 -4.22 -6.38
C CYS A 140 7.27 -4.37 -6.90
N ARG A 141 7.59 -5.51 -7.54
CA ARG A 141 8.91 -5.72 -8.18
C ARG A 141 9.16 -4.73 -9.32
N ASN A 142 8.17 -4.49 -10.17
CA ASN A 142 8.22 -3.48 -11.22
C ASN A 142 8.54 -2.09 -10.64
N ALA A 143 7.89 -1.70 -9.53
CA ALA A 143 8.18 -0.42 -8.89
C ALA A 143 9.64 -0.30 -8.40
N LEU A 144 10.20 -1.39 -7.87
CA LEU A 144 11.59 -1.44 -7.38
C LEU A 144 12.64 -1.31 -8.49
N GLU A 145 12.28 -1.50 -9.77
CA GLU A 145 13.20 -1.27 -10.89
C GLU A 145 13.60 0.20 -11.05
N GLU A 146 12.74 1.13 -10.65
CA GLU A 146 12.96 2.58 -10.78
C GLU A 146 13.10 3.29 -9.42
N ARG A 147 12.49 2.71 -8.38
CA ARG A 147 12.64 3.14 -6.98
C ARG A 147 13.79 2.37 -6.36
N THR A 148 15.01 2.84 -6.57
CA THR A 148 16.17 2.29 -5.88
C THR A 148 16.41 3.01 -4.56
N ARG A 149 17.13 2.34 -3.64
CA ARG A 149 17.50 2.90 -2.34
C ARG A 149 18.26 4.23 -2.48
N GLU A 150 19.14 4.35 -3.46
CA GLU A 150 19.98 5.53 -3.69
C GLU A 150 19.18 6.71 -4.25
N ARG A 151 18.15 6.44 -5.05
CA ARG A 151 17.39 7.48 -5.75
C ARG A 151 16.28 8.07 -4.88
N VAL A 152 15.51 7.21 -4.22
CA VAL A 152 14.32 7.57 -3.44
C VAL A 152 14.16 6.63 -2.24
N PRO A 153 15.02 6.74 -1.20
CA PRO A 153 15.18 5.73 -0.15
C PRO A 153 13.88 5.37 0.59
N LEU A 154 13.05 6.35 0.95
CA LEU A 154 11.79 6.07 1.65
C LEU A 154 10.72 5.46 0.72
N ASP A 155 10.69 5.85 -0.56
CA ASP A 155 9.77 5.24 -1.52
C ASP A 155 10.19 3.82 -1.89
N TRP A 156 11.51 3.55 -1.93
CA TRP A 156 12.06 2.21 -2.05
C TRP A 156 11.66 1.35 -0.85
N ALA A 157 11.84 1.85 0.37
CA ALA A 157 11.44 1.12 1.58
C ALA A 157 9.93 0.86 1.62
N MET A 158 9.10 1.81 1.17
CA MET A 158 7.66 1.58 1.02
C MET A 158 7.33 0.51 -0.03
N ALA A 159 8.03 0.50 -1.17
CA ALA A 159 7.83 -0.55 -2.18
C ALA A 159 8.25 -1.93 -1.67
N GLN A 160 9.34 -2.01 -0.90
CA GLN A 160 9.80 -3.23 -0.23
C GLN A 160 8.79 -3.72 0.82
N ASP A 161 8.23 -2.83 1.63
CA ASP A 161 7.21 -3.17 2.62
C ASP A 161 5.93 -3.70 1.97
N ASN A 162 5.48 -3.07 0.87
CA ASN A 162 4.36 -3.56 0.07
C ASN A 162 4.64 -4.95 -0.53
N LEU A 163 5.87 -5.17 -1.03
CA LEU A 163 6.31 -6.47 -1.51
C LEU A 163 6.27 -7.52 -0.40
N GLY A 164 6.79 -7.20 0.79
CA GLY A 164 6.72 -8.07 1.97
C GLY A 164 5.27 -8.39 2.38
N GLY A 165 4.38 -7.40 2.30
CA GLY A 165 2.94 -7.55 2.55
C GLY A 165 2.26 -8.52 1.60
N ALA A 166 2.54 -8.42 0.30
CA ALA A 166 1.99 -9.30 -0.72
C ALA A 166 2.57 -10.73 -0.61
N LEU A 167 3.89 -10.85 -0.43
CA LEU A 167 4.58 -12.13 -0.26
C LEU A 167 4.13 -12.86 1.00
N ARG A 168 3.93 -12.15 2.12
CA ARG A 168 3.42 -12.75 3.36
C ARG A 168 2.04 -13.35 3.16
N ARG A 169 1.10 -12.61 2.57
CA ARG A 169 -0.27 -13.08 2.29
C ARG A 169 -0.28 -14.25 1.30
N LEU A 170 0.61 -14.23 0.30
CA LEU A 170 0.76 -15.35 -0.62
C LEU A 170 1.30 -16.57 0.13
N GLY A 171 2.34 -16.38 0.93
CA GLY A 171 2.95 -17.41 1.77
C GLY A 171 1.95 -18.02 2.75
N GLU A 172 1.02 -17.24 3.33
CA GLU A 172 -0.06 -17.74 4.19
C GLU A 172 -0.96 -18.77 3.47
N ARG A 173 -1.14 -18.65 2.14
CA ARG A 173 -1.92 -19.59 1.31
C ARG A 173 -1.14 -20.79 0.83
N GLU A 174 0.18 -20.72 0.90
CA GLU A 174 1.10 -21.79 0.53
C GLU A 174 1.53 -22.61 1.76
N THR A 175 2.03 -23.82 1.53
CA THR A 175 2.52 -24.70 2.61
C THR A 175 4.01 -24.50 2.93
N GLY A 176 4.79 -24.07 1.94
CA GLY A 176 6.24 -23.87 2.03
C GLY A 176 6.64 -22.62 2.83
N THR A 177 7.92 -22.36 3.00
CA THR A 177 8.41 -21.15 3.72
C THR A 177 9.04 -20.11 2.81
N GLU A 178 9.21 -20.45 1.52
CA GLU A 178 9.95 -19.68 0.54
C GLU A 178 9.41 -18.25 0.41
N ARG A 179 8.10 -18.09 0.17
CA ARG A 179 7.47 -16.76 0.09
C ARG A 179 7.50 -15.99 1.40
N LEU A 180 7.43 -16.67 2.54
CA LEU A 180 7.53 -16.01 3.85
C LEU A 180 8.95 -15.53 4.12
N LEU A 181 9.97 -16.28 3.70
CA LEU A 181 11.37 -15.87 3.80
C LEU A 181 11.65 -14.66 2.90
N GLU A 182 11.16 -14.67 1.65
CA GLU A 182 11.22 -13.50 0.77
C GLU A 182 10.51 -12.28 1.40
N ALA A 183 9.38 -12.49 2.09
CA ALA A 183 8.69 -11.41 2.80
C ALA A 183 9.54 -10.82 3.93
N VAL A 184 10.18 -11.68 4.73
CA VAL A 184 11.08 -11.26 5.83
C VAL A 184 12.27 -10.45 5.31
N GLU A 185 12.82 -10.83 4.16
CA GLU A 185 13.88 -10.08 3.47
C GLU A 185 13.40 -8.71 3.01
N ALA A 186 12.24 -8.64 2.35
CA ALA A 186 11.68 -7.37 1.90
C ALA A 186 11.40 -6.40 3.08
N TYR A 187 10.84 -6.88 4.20
CA TYR A 187 10.69 -6.04 5.40
C TYR A 187 12.04 -5.61 5.99
N ARG A 188 13.05 -6.49 5.96
CA ARG A 188 14.41 -6.16 6.44
C ARG A 188 15.01 -5.03 5.61
N ASP A 189 14.88 -5.10 4.29
CA ASP A 189 15.32 -4.05 3.37
C ASP A 189 14.60 -2.73 3.68
N ALA A 190 13.28 -2.76 3.88
CA ALA A 190 12.52 -1.55 4.25
C ALA A 190 13.02 -0.91 5.55
N LEU A 191 13.39 -1.74 6.54
CA LEU A 191 13.91 -1.31 7.85
C LEU A 191 15.33 -0.70 7.78
N GLU A 192 16.03 -0.79 6.65
CA GLU A 192 17.31 -0.07 6.47
C GLU A 192 17.12 1.44 6.38
N GLU A 193 15.96 1.90 5.90
CA GLU A 193 15.64 3.32 5.72
C GLU A 193 14.54 3.80 6.67
N ARG A 194 13.65 2.90 7.08
CA ARG A 194 12.66 3.14 8.13
C ARG A 194 13.32 2.89 9.47
N THR A 195 13.61 3.95 10.22
CA THR A 195 14.07 3.84 11.61
C THR A 195 13.03 4.41 12.56
N ARG A 196 13.08 3.99 13.83
CA ARG A 196 12.17 4.46 14.88
C ARG A 196 12.23 5.99 15.03
N GLU A 197 13.40 6.60 14.84
CA GLU A 197 13.62 8.04 14.98
C GLU A 197 13.09 8.83 13.78
N ARG A 198 13.15 8.27 12.57
CA ARG A 198 12.84 8.98 11.33
C ARG A 198 11.36 8.86 10.96
N VAL A 199 10.81 7.65 11.03
CA VAL A 199 9.44 7.30 10.62
C VAL A 199 8.87 6.23 11.59
N PRO A 200 8.57 6.59 12.85
CA PRO A 200 8.25 5.64 13.91
C PRO A 200 7.08 4.72 13.59
N LEU A 201 6.02 5.23 12.95
CA LEU A 201 4.88 4.42 12.56
C LEU A 201 5.26 3.40 11.48
N ASP A 202 5.91 3.83 10.41
CA ASP A 202 6.32 2.94 9.31
C ASP A 202 7.33 1.89 9.78
N TRP A 203 8.26 2.27 10.66
CA TRP A 203 9.19 1.34 11.28
C TRP A 203 8.48 0.29 12.15
N ALA A 204 7.52 0.72 12.97
CA ALA A 204 6.72 -0.20 13.79
C ALA A 204 5.90 -1.14 12.91
N MET A 205 5.32 -0.64 11.81
CA MET A 205 4.56 -1.47 10.88
C MET A 205 5.43 -2.55 10.23
N SER A 206 6.57 -2.15 9.64
CA SER A 206 7.49 -3.12 9.01
C SER A 206 8.06 -4.14 10.01
N THR A 207 8.36 -3.70 11.25
CA THR A 207 8.88 -4.60 12.30
C THR A 207 7.80 -5.60 12.75
N GLY A 208 6.57 -5.14 12.98
CA GLY A 208 5.48 -6.01 13.40
C GLY A 208 5.07 -6.99 12.31
N ASP A 209 5.00 -6.55 11.05
CA ASP A 209 4.65 -7.40 9.92
C ASP A 209 5.74 -8.42 9.58
N GLN A 210 7.03 -8.06 9.76
CA GLN A 210 8.13 -9.01 9.74
C GLN A 210 7.96 -10.06 10.86
N GLY A 211 7.61 -9.64 12.07
CA GLY A 211 7.34 -10.53 13.20
C GLY A 211 6.20 -11.51 12.91
N VAL A 212 5.13 -11.06 12.26
CA VAL A 212 4.05 -11.95 11.81
C VAL A 212 4.56 -13.00 10.81
N ALA A 213 5.36 -12.58 9.82
CA ALA A 213 5.94 -13.52 8.84
C ALA A 213 6.86 -14.55 9.52
N LEU A 214 7.70 -14.11 10.46
CA LEU A 214 8.57 -14.98 11.25
C LEU A 214 7.75 -15.98 12.08
N MET A 215 6.64 -15.57 12.69
CA MET A 215 5.76 -16.47 13.45
C MET A 215 5.17 -17.57 12.56
N LEU A 216 4.78 -17.25 11.32
CA LEU A 216 4.26 -18.23 10.37
C LEU A 216 5.35 -19.23 9.94
N ILE A 217 6.58 -18.76 9.74
CA ILE A 217 7.74 -19.64 9.45
C ILE A 217 7.97 -20.55 10.65
N ALA A 218 8.07 -19.98 11.86
CA ALA A 218 8.30 -20.70 13.11
C ALA A 218 7.28 -21.82 13.33
N GLU A 219 6.00 -21.55 13.08
CA GLU A 219 4.94 -22.55 13.17
C GLU A 219 5.14 -23.71 12.17
N ARG A 220 5.54 -23.40 10.92
CA ARG A 220 5.78 -24.41 9.86
C ARG A 220 6.98 -25.30 10.15
N ILE A 221 8.07 -24.73 10.66
CA ILE A 221 9.31 -25.48 10.93
C ILE A 221 9.44 -25.97 12.38
N ARG A 222 8.45 -25.66 13.23
CA ARG A 222 8.43 -25.99 14.67
C ARG A 222 9.62 -25.39 15.45
N ASP A 223 9.97 -24.14 15.16
CA ASP A 223 11.07 -23.44 15.81
C ASP A 223 10.55 -22.47 16.87
N ALA A 224 10.65 -22.87 18.15
CA ALA A 224 10.22 -22.05 19.28
C ALA A 224 11.07 -20.79 19.45
N THR A 225 12.39 -20.85 19.18
CA THR A 225 13.27 -19.68 19.29
C THR A 225 12.93 -18.63 18.23
N LEU A 226 12.60 -19.06 17.02
CA LEU A 226 12.11 -18.16 15.99
C LEU A 226 10.74 -17.56 16.35
N ALA A 227 9.86 -18.34 16.99
CA ALA A 227 8.57 -17.84 17.49
C ALA A 227 8.75 -16.81 18.62
N GLU A 228 9.71 -16.99 19.52
CA GLU A 228 10.06 -15.99 20.55
C GLU A 228 10.54 -14.68 19.93
N ALA A 229 11.42 -14.75 18.93
CA ALA A 229 11.89 -13.57 18.19
C ALA A 229 10.73 -12.85 17.48
N ALA A 230 9.81 -13.61 16.88
CA ALA A 230 8.61 -13.06 16.27
C ALA A 230 7.70 -12.34 17.26
N VAL A 231 7.45 -12.92 18.44
CA VAL A 231 6.68 -12.28 19.52
C VAL A 231 7.34 -10.97 19.95
N ALA A 232 8.66 -10.96 20.13
CA ALA A 232 9.40 -9.76 20.51
C ALA A 232 9.25 -8.63 19.48
N GLN A 233 9.33 -8.93 18.18
CA GLN A 233 9.12 -7.93 17.13
C GLN A 233 7.71 -7.34 17.14
N ILE A 234 6.68 -8.20 17.27
CA ILE A 234 5.28 -7.75 17.33
C ILE A 234 5.03 -6.90 18.58
N GLU A 235 5.63 -7.26 19.71
CA GLU A 235 5.53 -6.49 20.95
C GLU A 235 6.19 -5.12 20.85
N VAL A 236 7.37 -5.04 20.23
CA VAL A 236 8.05 -3.76 19.98
C VAL A 236 7.23 -2.86 19.06
N ALA A 237 6.60 -3.42 18.03
CA ALA A 237 5.68 -2.69 17.14
C ALA A 237 4.46 -2.15 17.92
N LEU A 238 3.87 -2.98 18.80
CA LEU A 238 2.75 -2.57 19.65
C LEU A 238 3.11 -1.43 20.61
N VAL A 239 4.25 -1.53 21.30
CA VAL A 239 4.72 -0.48 22.21
C VAL A 239 4.91 0.84 21.47
N THR A 240 5.57 0.79 20.31
CA THR A 240 5.85 1.99 19.52
C THR A 240 4.58 2.62 18.96
N THR A 241 3.62 1.82 18.53
CA THR A 241 2.33 2.33 18.05
C THR A 241 1.48 2.95 19.16
N ARG A 242 1.57 2.42 20.39
CA ARG A 242 0.93 3.02 21.57
C ARG A 242 1.59 4.33 21.99
N GLU A 243 2.92 4.38 22.05
CA GLU A 243 3.67 5.60 22.39
C GLU A 243 3.45 6.74 21.38
N GLY A 244 3.20 6.39 20.12
CA GLY A 244 2.89 7.36 19.06
C GLY A 244 1.40 7.70 18.90
N ASP A 245 0.53 7.24 19.81
CA ASP A 245 -0.93 7.44 19.75
C ASP A 245 -1.60 6.94 18.45
N PHE A 246 -1.02 5.92 17.81
CA PHE A 246 -1.52 5.33 16.57
C PHE A 246 -2.56 4.23 16.85
N ALA A 247 -3.75 4.63 17.34
CA ALA A 247 -4.76 3.72 17.89
C ALA A 247 -5.12 2.52 17.00
N SER A 248 -5.31 2.73 15.69
CA SER A 248 -5.65 1.64 14.76
C SER A 248 -4.50 0.63 14.59
N ALA A 249 -3.27 1.09 14.50
CA ALA A 249 -2.10 0.22 14.38
C ALA A 249 -1.83 -0.53 15.70
N ALA A 250 -2.00 0.14 16.84
CA ALA A 250 -1.90 -0.48 18.16
C ALA A 250 -2.93 -1.60 18.33
N ALA A 251 -4.19 -1.38 17.95
CA ALA A 251 -5.23 -2.41 18.02
C ALA A 251 -4.89 -3.62 17.13
N PHE A 252 -4.38 -3.39 15.92
CA PHE A 252 -3.95 -4.45 15.01
C PHE A 252 -2.83 -5.31 15.61
N TYR A 253 -1.76 -4.69 16.14
CA TYR A 253 -0.64 -5.44 16.71
C TYR A 253 -0.97 -6.10 18.05
N GLU A 254 -1.93 -5.57 18.81
CA GLU A 254 -2.43 -6.22 20.02
C GLU A 254 -3.09 -7.57 19.72
N GLU A 255 -3.95 -7.63 18.71
CA GLU A 255 -4.56 -8.88 18.25
C GLU A 255 -3.49 -9.86 17.76
N ARG A 256 -2.54 -9.40 16.94
CA ARG A 256 -1.45 -10.25 16.41
C ARG A 256 -0.55 -10.76 17.52
N LEU A 257 -0.25 -9.96 18.54
CA LEU A 257 0.56 -10.37 19.69
C LEU A 257 -0.12 -11.47 20.49
N HIS A 258 -1.44 -11.37 20.69
CA HIS A 258 -2.21 -12.40 21.37
C HIS A 258 -2.17 -13.74 20.62
N LEU A 259 -2.39 -13.71 19.30
CA LEU A 259 -2.30 -14.90 18.44
C LEU A 259 -0.87 -15.49 18.42
N ALA A 260 0.15 -14.64 18.33
CA ALA A 260 1.55 -15.03 18.33
C ALA A 260 1.95 -15.75 19.63
N ARG A 261 1.55 -15.22 20.79
CA ARG A 261 1.79 -15.87 22.09
C ARG A 261 1.11 -17.23 22.18
N THR A 262 -0.15 -17.33 21.75
CA THR A 262 -0.87 -18.61 21.71
C THR A 262 -0.19 -19.65 20.82
N ARG A 263 0.41 -19.23 19.70
CA ARG A 263 1.19 -20.12 18.84
C ARG A 263 2.50 -20.55 19.50
N LEU A 264 3.20 -19.63 20.16
CA LEU A 264 4.44 -19.92 20.89
C LEU A 264 4.19 -20.96 21.98
N ASP A 265 3.16 -20.79 22.81
CA ASP A 265 2.82 -21.74 23.89
C ASP A 265 2.66 -23.18 23.34
N ARG A 266 1.99 -23.32 22.20
CA ARG A 266 1.81 -24.63 21.53
C ARG A 266 3.12 -25.25 21.01
N LEU A 267 4.13 -24.43 20.72
CA LEU A 267 5.45 -24.88 20.27
C LEU A 267 6.33 -25.28 21.46
N THR A 268 6.17 -24.64 22.62
CA THR A 268 6.96 -24.91 23.84
C THR A 268 6.38 -26.01 24.72
N ASP A 269 5.07 -26.27 24.64
CA ASP A 269 4.38 -27.32 25.41
C ASP A 269 4.56 -28.75 24.84
N ARG A 270 5.38 -28.92 23.78
CA ARG A 270 5.64 -30.20 23.10
C ARG A 270 7.09 -30.64 23.28
#